data_AF-D3DD91-F1
#
_entry.id   AF-D3DD91-F1
#
_cell.length_a   1.000
_cell.length_b   1.000
_cell.length_c   1.000
_cell.angle_alpha   90.00
_cell.angle_beta   90.00
_cell.angle_gamma   90.00
#
_symmetry.space_group_name_H-M   'P 1'
#
loop_
_entity.id
_entity.type
_entity.pdbx_description
1 polymer ?
#
loop_
_entity_poly.entity_id
_entity_poly.type
_entity_poly.pdbx_seq_one_letter_code
_entity_poly.pdbx_strand_id
1 'polypeptide(L)' 'MLIFGERHLRTALAEYAAHYNGRRPHRGRDLQPPRPDHPIADLTQERIKRRPVLGGLINEYERAA' A
#
# COMPACT_ATOMS: atom_id res chain seq x y z
N MET A 1 -6.69 -12.38 6.60
CA MET A 1 -6.42 -11.92 7.97
C MET A 1 -7.71 -11.92 8.74
N LEU A 2 -7.67 -12.41 9.97
CA LEU A 2 -8.78 -12.37 10.90
C LEU A 2 -8.48 -11.32 11.97
N ILE A 3 -9.48 -10.57 12.41
CA ILE A 3 -9.33 -9.59 13.48
C ILE A 3 -9.61 -10.29 14.82
N PHE A 4 -8.61 -10.33 15.69
CA PHE A 4 -8.65 -11.09 16.95
C PHE A 4 -9.06 -10.24 18.16
N GLY A 5 -9.30 -8.95 17.96
CA GLY A 5 -9.68 -8.02 19.01
C GLY A 5 -9.37 -6.58 18.63
N GLU A 6 -9.70 -5.64 19.52
CA GLU A 6 -9.62 -4.21 19.26
C GLU A 6 -8.20 -3.74 18.93
N ARG A 7 -7.19 -4.18 19.70
CA ARG A 7 -5.80 -3.79 19.41
C ARG A 7 -5.38 -4.24 18.01
N HIS A 8 -5.74 -5.46 17.62
CA HIS A 8 -5.45 -5.96 16.27
C HIS A 8 -6.21 -5.15 15.21
N LEU A 9 -7.48 -4.83 15.45
CA LEU A 9 -8.27 -3.98 14.57
C LEU A 9 -7.64 -2.61 14.35
N ARG A 10 -7.19 -1.96 15.44
CA ARG A 10 -6.55 -0.63 15.36
C ARG A 10 -5.27 -0.68 14.53
N THR A 11 -4.42 -1.70 14.71
CA THR A 11 -3.22 -1.89 13.88
C THR A 11 -3.59 -2.10 12.42
N ALA A 12 -4.56 -2.98 12.14
CA ALA A 12 -5.03 -3.26 10.79
C ALA A 12 -5.55 -2.00 10.08
N LEU A 13 -6.37 -1.20 10.77
CA LEU A 13 -6.91 0.05 10.24
C LEU A 13 -5.83 1.09 10.02
N ALA A 14 -4.84 1.20 10.91
CA ALA A 14 -3.72 2.11 10.73
C ALA A 14 -2.88 1.74 9.49
N GLU A 15 -2.54 0.46 9.33
CA GLU A 15 -1.83 -0.02 8.14
C GLU A 15 -2.64 0.19 6.86
N TYR A 16 -3.94 -0.10 6.91
CA TYR A 16 -4.83 0.11 5.76
C TYR A 16 -4.95 1.59 5.40
N ALA A 17 -5.09 2.48 6.38
CA ALA A 17 -5.18 3.91 6.15
C ALA A 17 -3.88 4.48 5.57
N ALA A 18 -2.72 4.03 6.05
CA ALA A 18 -1.43 4.40 5.47
C ALA A 18 -1.35 3.97 3.99
N HIS A 19 -1.68 2.70 3.71
CA HIS A 19 -1.72 2.18 2.34
C HIS A 19 -2.70 2.96 1.44
N TYR A 20 -3.94 3.16 1.89
CA TYR A 20 -4.98 3.83 1.12
C TYR A 20 -4.61 5.27 0.73
N ASN A 21 -4.02 5.99 1.68
CA ASN A 21 -3.68 7.39 1.49
C ASN A 21 -2.36 7.59 0.75
N GLY A 22 -1.37 6.71 0.96
CA GLY A 22 -0.02 6.87 0.42
C GLY A 22 0.24 6.12 -0.88
N ARG A 23 -0.31 4.91 -1.01
CA ARG A 23 0.16 3.92 -2.00
C ARG A 23 -0.94 3.44 -2.94
N ARG A 24 -2.21 3.45 -2.53
CA ARG A 24 -3.31 2.89 -3.34
C ARG A 24 -3.60 3.77 -4.56
N PRO A 25 -3.56 3.23 -5.78
CA PRO A 25 -3.95 3.98 -6.97
C PRO A 25 -5.48 4.13 -7.01
N HIS A 26 -5.95 5.36 -7.24
CA HIS A 26 -7.38 5.65 -7.38
C HIS A 26 -7.70 6.06 -8.81
N ARG A 27 -8.58 5.32 -9.49
CA ARG A 27 -8.94 5.59 -10.90
C ARG A 27 -9.51 6.98 -11.11
N GLY A 28 -10.30 7.50 -10.16
CA GLY A 28 -10.85 8.86 -10.22
C GLY A 28 -9.83 9.97 -9.94
N ARG A 29 -8.54 9.63 -9.77
CA ARG A 29 -7.44 10.57 -9.52
C ARG A 29 -6.23 10.23 -10.41
N ASP A 30 -6.47 9.74 -11.62
CA ASP A 30 -5.40 9.36 -12.56
C ASP A 30 -4.38 8.38 -11.95
N LEU A 31 -4.90 7.40 -11.19
CA LEU A 31 -4.13 6.40 -10.44
C LEU A 31 -3.23 6.98 -9.34
N GLN A 32 -3.41 8.24 -8.95
CA GLN A 32 -2.65 8.86 -7.88
C GLN A 32 -3.31 8.61 -6.51
N PRO A 33 -2.49 8.32 -5.48
CA PRO A 33 -2.94 8.26 -4.10
C PRO A 33 -3.25 9.67 -3.55
N PRO A 34 -4.05 9.78 -2.48
CA PRO A 34 -4.40 11.06 -1.88
C PRO A 34 -3.23 11.89 -1.37
N ARG A 35 -2.22 11.23 -0.82
CA ARG A 35 -1.03 11.80 -0.21
C ARG A 35 0.18 10.97 -0.63
N PRO A 36 0.64 11.09 -1.89
CA PRO A 36 1.77 10.30 -2.37
C PRO A 36 2.99 10.53 -1.48
N ASP A 37 3.41 9.48 -0.81
CA ASP A 37 4.60 9.41 0.05
C ASP A 37 5.79 8.77 -0.69
N HIS A 38 5.57 8.31 -1.93
CA HIS A 38 6.56 7.67 -2.80
C HIS A 38 6.20 7.93 -4.28
N PRO A 39 7.19 7.94 -5.20
CA PRO A 39 6.88 7.95 -6.63
C PRO A 39 6.16 6.64 -7.03
N ILE A 40 5.18 6.75 -7.93
CA ILE A 40 4.49 5.59 -8.50
C ILE A 40 5.52 4.74 -9.24
N ALA A 41 5.59 3.45 -8.90
CA ALA A 41 6.51 2.53 -9.56
C ALA A 41 6.13 2.39 -11.04
N ASP A 42 7.08 2.68 -11.93
CA ASP A 42 6.98 2.27 -13.32
C ASP A 42 7.24 0.76 -13.40
N LEU A 43 6.18 -0.01 -13.69
CA LEU A 43 6.24 -1.46 -13.74
C LEU A 43 7.03 -2.00 -14.96
N THR A 44 7.47 -1.12 -15.86
CA THR A 44 8.28 -1.48 -17.04
C THR A 44 9.79 -1.50 -16.76
N GLN A 45 10.23 -1.04 -15.59
CA GLN A 45 11.65 -0.94 -15.21
C GLN A 45 12.12 -2.20 -14.47
N GLU A 46 13.35 -2.64 -14.74
CA GLU A 46 13.85 -4.01 -14.51
C GLU A 46 14.06 -4.46 -13.06
N ARG A 47 13.65 -3.68 -12.04
CA ARG A 47 13.70 -4.18 -10.66
C ARG A 47 12.61 -3.59 -9.78
N ILE A 48 11.54 -4.37 -9.59
CA ILE A 48 10.43 -4.04 -8.71
C ILE A 48 10.60 -4.82 -7.41
N LYS A 49 10.55 -4.12 -6.27
CA LYS A 49 10.46 -4.73 -4.95
C LYS A 49 9.00 -4.83 -4.55
N ARG A 50 8.59 -6.04 -4.18
CA ARG A 50 7.27 -6.32 -3.61
C ARG A 50 7.35 -6.25 -2.09
N ARG A 51 6.44 -5.50 -1.46
CA ARG A 51 6.28 -5.42 -0.01
C ARG A 51 4.87 -5.88 0.39
N PRO A 52 4.71 -6.99 1.11
CA PRO A 52 3.43 -7.37 1.69
C PRO A 52 3.09 -6.44 2.86
N VAL A 53 1.84 -5.98 2.92
CA VAL A 53 1.26 -5.19 4.02
C VAL A 53 -0.06 -5.81 4.48
N LEU A 54 -0.60 -5.36 5.62
CA LEU A 54 -1.86 -5.87 6.17
C LEU A 54 -1.84 -7.39 6.36
N GLY A 55 -0.76 -7.90 6.95
CA GLY A 55 -0.54 -9.34 7.12
C GLY A 55 -0.44 -10.12 5.81
N GLY A 56 -0.05 -9.47 4.71
CA GLY A 56 0.13 -10.09 3.39
C GLY A 56 -1.12 -10.13 2.51
N LEU A 57 -2.22 -9.51 2.93
CA LEU A 57 -3.41 -9.36 2.07
C LEU A 57 -3.18 -8.43 0.89
N ILE A 58 -2.31 -7.44 1.06
CA ILE A 58 -2.06 -6.41 0.06
C ILE A 58 -0.56 -6.43 -0.25
N ASN A 59 -0.23 -6.30 -1.53
CA ASN A 59 1.13 -6.14 -1.98
C ASN A 59 1.32 -4.72 -2.52
N GLU A 60 2.31 -4.04 -1.98
CA GLU A 60 2.82 -2.79 -2.53
C GLU A 60 4.02 -3.10 -3.44
N TYR A 61 4.19 -2.26 -4.45
CA TYR A 61 5.25 -2.40 -5.43
C TYR A 61 6.00 -1.07 -5.52
N GLU A 62 7.33 -1.13 -5.38
CA GLU A 62 8.21 0.02 -5.47
C GLU A 62 9.43 -0.30 -6.34
N ARG A 63 10.05 0.73 -6.91
CA ARG A 63 11.30 0.56 -7.65
C ARG A 63 12.41 0.16 -6.66
N ALA A 64 13.14 -0.92 -6.95
CA ALA A 64 14.37 -1.23 -6.24
C ALA A 64 15.48 -0.26 -6.70
N ALA A 65 16.24 0.26 -5.73
CA ALA A 65 17.37 1.15 -5.96
C ALA A 65 18.47 0.48 -6.80
#